data_AF-A0AA39Q1C7-F1
#
_entry.id   AF-A0AA39Q1C7-F1
#
_cell.length_a   1.000
_cell.length_b   1.000
_cell.length_c   1.000
_cell.angle_alpha   90.00
_cell.angle_beta   90.00
_cell.angle_gamma   90.00
#
_symmetry.space_group_name_H-M   'P 1'
#
loop_
_entity.id
_entity.type
_entity.pdbx_description
1 polymer ?
#
loop_
_entity_poly.entity_id
_entity_poly.type
_entity_poly.pdbx_seq_one_letter_code
_entity_poly.pdbx_strand_id
1 'polypeptide(L)'
;MAKDSPQARLKEYFDTASYVDGDSFKYESRVCRIMVQEKLYLITSLREPRHYAQGIFDILQVHRWVYDHARIIHRDISMTNLMWRKRNGVICGVLNDFDLSSRRDRESASALRRTGTGPYLACDLLKEDPPVHIYRHDIESIFNVLVLLCCSNKV
;
A
#
# COMPACT_ATOMS: atom_id res chain seq x y z
N MET A 1 -18.24 2.70 24.97
CA MET A 1 -16.80 2.89 25.28
C MET A 1 -16.67 3.19 26.75
N ALA A 2 -15.70 2.60 27.45
CA ALA A 2 -15.43 2.94 28.85
C ALA A 2 -15.08 4.43 28.95
N LYS A 3 -15.69 5.15 29.91
CA LYS A 3 -15.57 6.62 30.06
C LYS A 3 -14.14 7.12 30.32
N ASP A 4 -13.19 6.23 30.64
CA ASP A 4 -11.83 6.60 31.08
C ASP A 4 -10.73 5.91 30.24
N SER A 5 -10.92 5.77 28.92
CA SER A 5 -9.87 5.24 28.04
C SER A 5 -8.84 6.34 27.68
N PRO A 6 -7.57 5.98 27.40
CA PRO A 6 -6.57 6.95 26.92
C PRO A 6 -7.04 7.73 25.68
N GLN A 7 -7.80 7.08 24.80
CA GLN A 7 -8.37 7.70 23.60
C GLN A 7 -9.49 8.68 23.93
N ALA A 8 -10.29 8.44 24.97
CA ALA A 8 -11.29 9.38 25.45
C ALA A 8 -10.64 10.65 26.01
N ARG A 9 -9.55 10.51 26.77
CA ARG A 9 -8.76 11.64 27.31
C ARG A 9 -8.05 12.42 26.20
N LEU A 10 -7.48 11.73 25.22
CA LEU A 10 -6.89 12.37 24.04
C LEU A 10 -7.96 13.12 23.24
N LYS A 11 -9.13 12.52 23.02
CA LYS A 11 -10.25 13.16 22.33
C LYS A 11 -10.66 14.46 23.02
N GLU A 12 -10.83 14.44 24.34
CA GLU A 12 -11.15 15.64 25.12
C GLU A 12 -10.08 16.72 24.97
N TYR A 13 -8.80 16.37 25.12
CA TYR A 13 -7.70 17.31 24.96
C TYR A 13 -7.68 17.95 23.56
N PHE A 14 -7.81 17.12 22.52
CA PHE A 14 -7.75 17.57 21.13
C PHE A 14 -9.00 18.33 20.67
N ASP A 15 -10.20 17.97 21.15
CA ASP A 15 -11.43 18.71 20.86
C ASP A 15 -11.37 20.15 21.44
N THR A 16 -10.55 20.39 22.46
CA THR A 16 -10.30 21.72 23.04
C THR A 16 -9.09 22.46 22.47
N ALA A 17 -8.27 21.80 21.64
CA ALA A 17 -7.06 22.37 21.08
C ALA A 17 -7.33 23.06 19.74
N SER A 18 -6.91 24.32 19.62
CA SER A 18 -6.85 25.07 18.36
C SER A 18 -5.40 25.31 17.96
N TYR A 19 -5.10 25.19 16.68
CA TYR A 19 -3.83 25.64 16.13
C TYR A 19 -3.73 27.18 16.17
N VAL A 20 -2.50 27.69 16.03
CA VAL A 20 -2.18 29.13 16.12
C VAL A 20 -2.84 29.93 14.99
N ASP A 21 -3.15 29.28 13.88
CA ASP A 21 -3.86 29.78 12.70
C ASP A 21 -5.40 29.64 12.79
N GLY A 22 -5.93 29.15 13.91
CA GLY A 22 -7.37 29.07 14.18
C GLY A 22 -8.03 27.78 13.68
N ASP A 23 -7.27 26.87 13.06
CA ASP A 23 -7.78 25.56 12.68
C ASP A 23 -7.98 24.65 13.91
N SER A 24 -9.03 23.83 13.87
CA SER A 24 -9.36 22.90 14.95
C SER A 24 -8.85 21.48 14.64
N PHE A 25 -8.27 20.82 15.65
CA PHE A 25 -7.83 19.44 15.49
C PHE A 25 -9.02 18.48 15.66
N LYS A 26 -9.38 17.76 14.60
CA LYS A 26 -10.42 16.72 14.68
C LYS A 26 -9.80 15.38 15.09
N TYR A 27 -10.01 14.98 16.34
CA TYR A 27 -9.53 13.68 16.82
C TYR A 27 -10.32 12.51 16.18
N GLU A 28 -9.59 11.57 15.56
CA GLU A 28 -10.14 10.32 15.06
C GLU A 28 -9.79 9.15 15.99
N SER A 29 -10.80 8.50 16.56
CA SER A 29 -10.60 7.34 17.41
C SER A 29 -9.97 6.19 16.62
N ARG A 30 -8.83 5.67 17.10
CA ARG A 30 -8.15 4.51 16.51
C ARG A 30 -8.54 3.24 17.27
N VAL A 31 -8.73 2.15 16.54
CA VAL A 31 -8.95 0.82 17.11
C VAL A 31 -7.76 -0.05 16.73
N CYS A 32 -7.06 -0.60 17.72
CA CYS A 32 -6.03 -1.61 17.47
C CYS A 32 -6.71 -2.88 16.94
N ARG A 33 -6.31 -3.31 15.74
CA ARG A 33 -6.77 -4.56 15.13
C ARG A 33 -5.57 -5.45 14.90
N ILE A 34 -5.68 -6.71 15.29
CA ILE A 34 -4.66 -7.73 15.06
C ILE A 34 -5.19 -8.65 13.97
N MET A 35 -4.41 -8.84 12.91
CA MET A 35 -4.70 -9.81 11.86
C MET A 35 -3.80 -11.02 12.05
N VAL A 36 -4.39 -12.22 12.04
CA VAL A 36 -3.66 -13.49 12.01
C VAL A 36 -3.80 -14.07 10.62
N GLN A 37 -2.69 -14.28 9.94
CA GLN A 37 -2.63 -14.80 8.58
C GLN A 37 -1.51 -15.83 8.45
N GLU A 38 -1.55 -16.62 7.37
CA GLU A 38 -0.44 -17.51 7.06
C GLU A 38 0.86 -16.73 6.83
N LYS A 39 2.00 -17.37 7.07
CA LYS A 39 3.29 -16.76 6.82
C LYS A 39 3.49 -16.59 5.31
N LEU A 40 3.64 -15.34 4.90
CA LEU A 40 4.06 -14.96 3.55
C LEU A 40 5.58 -14.72 3.51
N TYR A 41 6.16 -14.86 2.33
CA TYR A 41 7.57 -14.65 2.08
C TYR A 41 7.76 -13.52 1.06
N LEU A 42 8.81 -12.71 1.22
CA LEU A 42 9.12 -11.64 0.27
C LEU A 42 9.41 -12.20 -1.12
N ILE A 43 8.97 -11.53 -2.18
CA ILE A 43 9.25 -11.98 -3.56
C ILE A 43 10.76 -12.08 -3.83
N THR A 44 11.57 -11.26 -3.18
CA THR A 44 13.05 -11.27 -3.24
C THR A 44 13.71 -12.53 -2.67
N SER A 45 12.96 -13.35 -1.93
CA SER A 45 13.47 -14.62 -1.40
C SER A 45 13.43 -15.76 -2.42
N LEU A 46 12.80 -15.55 -3.57
CA LEU A 46 12.80 -16.51 -4.68
C LEU A 46 14.21 -16.60 -5.30
N ARG A 47 14.53 -17.75 -5.88
CA ARG A 47 15.87 -18.00 -6.45
C ARG A 47 15.87 -18.33 -7.94
N GLU A 48 14.71 -18.65 -8.49
CA GLU A 48 14.61 -19.11 -9.87
C GLU A 48 13.82 -18.09 -10.70
N PRO A 49 14.32 -17.66 -11.87
CA PRO A 49 13.65 -16.67 -12.71
C PRO A 49 12.19 -17.04 -13.04
N ARG A 50 11.89 -18.33 -13.23
CA ARG A 50 10.53 -18.83 -13.45
C ARG A 50 9.58 -18.55 -12.29
N HIS A 51 10.09 -18.61 -11.04
CA HIS A 51 9.27 -18.32 -9.86
C HIS A 51 9.01 -16.83 -9.71
N TYR A 52 10.00 -15.98 -10.04
CA TYR A 52 9.79 -14.54 -10.12
C TYR A 52 8.72 -14.19 -11.17
N ALA A 53 8.85 -14.73 -12.38
CA ALA A 53 7.87 -14.51 -13.45
C ALA A 53 6.45 -14.93 -13.03
N GLN A 54 6.30 -16.12 -12.43
CA GLN A 54 5.01 -16.58 -11.92
C GLN A 54 4.44 -15.66 -10.84
N GLY A 55 5.24 -15.32 -9.81
CA GLY A 55 4.79 -14.48 -8.71
C GLY A 55 4.35 -13.09 -9.17
N ILE A 56 5.12 -12.46 -10.06
CA ILE A 56 4.77 -11.16 -10.64
C ILE A 56 3.51 -11.25 -11.50
N PHE A 57 3.37 -12.31 -12.30
CA PHE A 57 2.17 -12.51 -13.11
C PHE A 57 0.91 -12.65 -12.25
N ASP A 58 1.00 -13.39 -11.14
CA ASP A 58 -0.10 -13.49 -10.18
C ASP A 58 -0.41 -12.13 -9.52
N ILE A 59 0.61 -11.37 -9.14
CA ILE A 59 0.44 -10.03 -8.55
C ILE A 59 -0.24 -9.08 -9.54
N LEU A 60 0.12 -9.11 -10.82
CA LEU A 60 -0.55 -8.30 -11.86
C LEU A 60 -2.02 -8.68 -12.01
N GLN A 61 -2.35 -9.98 -11.96
CA GLN A 61 -3.73 -10.46 -11.98
C GLN A 61 -4.51 -10.00 -10.75
N VAL A 62 -3.93 -10.13 -9.55
CA VAL A 62 -4.54 -9.68 -8.29
C VAL A 62 -4.75 -8.17 -8.32
N HIS A 63 -3.74 -7.40 -8.73
CA HIS A 63 -3.82 -5.94 -8.83
C HIS A 63 -4.95 -5.51 -9.77
N ARG A 64 -5.05 -6.12 -10.95
CA ARG A 64 -6.15 -5.88 -11.89
C ARG A 64 -7.50 -6.26 -11.27
N TRP A 65 -7.60 -7.42 -10.62
CA TRP A 65 -8.83 -7.87 -9.99
C TRP A 65 -9.30 -6.90 -8.90
N VAL A 66 -8.39 -6.44 -8.04
CA VAL A 66 -8.64 -5.46 -6.98
C VAL A 66 -9.11 -4.13 -7.58
N TYR A 67 -8.49 -3.68 -8.65
CA TYR A 67 -8.91 -2.48 -9.35
C TYR A 67 -10.31 -2.60 -9.95
N ASP A 68 -10.59 -3.69 -10.67
CA ASP A 68 -11.83 -3.86 -11.42
C ASP A 68 -13.02 -4.16 -10.50
N HIS A 69 -12.86 -5.06 -9.53
CA HIS A 69 -13.94 -5.60 -8.72
C HIS A 69 -14.05 -4.91 -7.36
N ALA A 70 -12.92 -4.77 -6.64
CA ALA A 70 -12.92 -4.09 -5.35
C ALA A 70 -12.92 -2.56 -5.48
N ARG A 71 -12.65 -2.03 -6.68
CA ARG A 71 -12.58 -0.59 -6.99
C ARG A 71 -11.52 0.11 -6.14
N ILE A 72 -10.39 -0.56 -5.88
CA ILE A 72 -9.29 -0.07 -5.04
C ILE A 72 -8.04 0.20 -5.89
N ILE A 73 -7.30 1.26 -5.52
CA ILE A 73 -5.95 1.60 -5.99
C ILE A 73 -5.01 1.38 -4.82
N HIS A 74 -3.90 0.67 -5.02
CA HIS A 74 -3.02 0.24 -3.94
C HIS A 74 -2.18 1.37 -3.37
N ARG A 75 -1.56 2.18 -4.23
CA ARG A 75 -0.81 3.41 -3.92
C ARG A 75 0.49 3.28 -3.14
N ASP A 76 0.91 2.05 -2.86
CA ASP A 76 2.17 1.77 -2.18
C ASP A 76 2.75 0.43 -2.65
N ILE A 77 2.81 0.28 -3.97
CA ILE A 77 3.53 -0.84 -4.57
C ILE A 77 5.01 -0.68 -4.24
N SER A 78 5.57 -1.70 -3.60
CA SER A 78 6.97 -1.75 -3.21
C SER A 78 7.45 -3.19 -3.12
N MET A 79 8.76 -3.39 -3.14
CA MET A 79 9.35 -4.72 -3.07
C MET A 79 9.05 -5.45 -1.74
N THR A 80 8.68 -4.72 -0.68
CA THR A 80 8.26 -5.29 0.61
C THR A 80 6.79 -5.71 0.61
N ASN A 81 5.98 -5.17 -0.30
CA ASN A 81 4.54 -5.44 -0.40
C ASN A 81 4.24 -6.55 -1.42
N LEU A 82 5.22 -6.90 -2.25
CA LEU A 82 5.19 -8.05 -3.13
C LEU A 82 5.69 -9.30 -2.40
N MET A 83 4.76 -10.22 -2.16
CA MET A 83 4.98 -11.44 -1.40
C MET A 83 4.70 -12.68 -2.27
N TRP A 84 5.02 -13.85 -1.74
CA TRP A 84 4.63 -15.14 -2.29
C TRP A 84 4.33 -16.15 -1.20
N ARG A 85 3.61 -17.20 -1.59
CA ARG A 85 3.36 -18.41 -0.80
C ARG A 85 3.43 -19.65 -1.68
N LYS A 86 3.59 -20.83 -1.09
CA LYS A 86 3.53 -22.11 -1.81
C LYS A 86 2.20 -22.80 -1.51
N ARG A 87 1.40 -23.08 -2.54
CA ARG A 87 0.15 -23.83 -2.42
C ARG A 87 0.17 -25.03 -3.35
N ASN A 88 0.00 -26.23 -2.80
CA ASN A 88 -0.01 -27.49 -3.58
C ASN A 88 1.21 -27.66 -4.51
N GLY A 89 2.39 -27.29 -4.04
CA GLY A 89 3.61 -27.35 -4.85
C GLY A 89 3.87 -26.13 -5.74
N VAL A 90 2.88 -25.26 -5.93
CA VAL A 90 2.92 -24.13 -6.87
C VAL A 90 3.22 -22.82 -6.14
N ILE A 91 4.05 -21.97 -6.74
CA ILE A 91 4.30 -20.60 -6.27
C ILE A 91 3.08 -19.75 -6.61
N CYS A 92 2.58 -19.00 -5.63
CA CYS A 92 1.52 -18.03 -5.83
C CYS A 92 2.01 -16.66 -5.37
N GLY A 93 1.98 -15.67 -6.27
CA GLY A 93 2.21 -14.27 -5.91
C GLY A 93 1.09 -13.71 -5.03
N VAL A 94 1.45 -12.85 -4.09
CA VAL A 94 0.51 -12.21 -3.16
C VAL A 94 0.85 -10.72 -3.08
N LEU A 95 -0.15 -9.88 -3.28
CA LEU A 95 -0.06 -8.44 -3.09
C LEU A 95 -0.59 -8.10 -1.69
N ASN A 96 0.26 -7.51 -0.84
CA ASN A 96 -0.03 -7.20 0.55
C ASN A 96 0.01 -5.69 0.82
N ASP A 97 -0.49 -5.28 1.98
CA ASP A 97 -0.42 -3.92 2.53
C ASP A 97 -1.27 -2.87 1.79
N PHE A 98 -2.55 -2.83 2.13
CA PHE A 98 -3.54 -1.90 1.59
C PHE A 98 -3.79 -0.68 2.50
N ASP A 99 -2.93 -0.42 3.49
CA ASP A 99 -3.18 0.63 4.48
C ASP A 99 -3.17 2.04 3.87
N LEU A 100 -2.43 2.25 2.78
CA LEU A 100 -2.39 3.51 2.02
C LEU A 100 -3.34 3.53 0.80
N SER A 101 -4.09 2.44 0.60
CA SER A 101 -4.97 2.29 -0.55
C SER A 101 -6.12 3.32 -0.54
N SER A 102 -6.70 3.55 -1.72
CA SER A 102 -7.88 4.39 -1.86
C SER A 102 -8.91 3.74 -2.78
N ARG A 103 -10.15 4.18 -2.69
CA ARG A 103 -11.18 3.79 -3.64
C ARG A 103 -11.04 4.60 -4.92
N ARG A 104 -11.04 3.95 -6.09
CA ARG A 104 -10.94 4.63 -7.40
C ARG A 104 -12.13 5.53 -7.73
N ASP A 105 -13.25 5.34 -7.04
CA ASP A 105 -14.51 6.08 -7.26
C ASP A 105 -14.81 7.12 -6.18
N ARG A 106 -13.89 7.35 -5.26
CA ARG A 106 -14.02 8.39 -4.23
C ARG A 106 -12.75 9.23 -4.20
N GLU A 107 -12.90 10.50 -4.54
CA GLU A 107 -11.87 11.48 -4.24
C GLU A 107 -11.87 11.72 -2.72
N SER A 108 -10.84 11.23 -2.05
CA SER A 108 -10.56 11.53 -0.65
C SER A 108 -9.37 12.49 -0.56
N ALA A 109 -9.32 13.30 0.50
CA ALA A 109 -8.13 14.11 0.80
C ALA A 109 -6.86 13.24 0.89
N SER A 110 -6.99 11.97 1.26
CA SER A 110 -5.88 11.01 1.23
C SER A 110 -5.41 10.68 -0.18
N ALA A 111 -6.24 10.74 -1.23
CA ALA A 111 -5.90 10.45 -2.63
C ALA A 111 -5.01 11.54 -3.27
N LEU A 112 -5.06 12.76 -2.72
CA LEU A 112 -4.23 13.91 -3.13
C LEU A 112 -2.87 13.93 -2.43
N ARG A 113 -2.73 13.25 -1.28
CA ARG A 113 -1.44 13.17 -0.60
C ARG A 113 -0.50 12.26 -1.37
N ARG A 114 0.74 12.70 -1.57
CA ARG A 114 1.83 11.84 -2.04
C ARG A 114 2.02 10.70 -1.04
N THR A 115 1.60 9.51 -1.45
CA THR A 115 1.78 8.26 -0.73
C THR A 115 2.61 7.31 -1.58
N GLY A 116 3.37 6.46 -0.93
CA GLY A 116 4.12 5.40 -1.59
C GLY A 116 5.62 5.47 -1.29
N THR A 117 6.30 4.38 -1.61
CA THR A 117 7.72 4.22 -1.32
C THR A 117 8.58 4.82 -2.43
N GLY A 118 9.35 5.88 -2.11
CA GLY A 118 10.04 6.78 -3.05
C GLY A 118 10.74 6.12 -4.25
N PRO A 119 11.61 5.11 -4.07
CA PRO A 119 12.31 4.45 -5.17
C PRO A 119 11.41 3.74 -6.20
N TYR A 120 10.19 3.38 -5.80
CA TYR A 120 9.24 2.67 -6.67
C TYR A 120 8.16 3.60 -7.22
N LEU A 121 8.04 4.82 -6.70
CA LEU A 121 6.96 5.73 -7.03
C LEU A 121 7.01 6.15 -8.51
N ALA A 122 5.84 6.21 -9.16
CA ALA A 122 5.70 6.69 -10.53
C ALA A 122 6.28 8.10 -10.71
N CYS A 123 6.90 8.37 -11.86
CA CYS A 123 7.57 9.63 -12.17
C CYS A 123 6.67 10.86 -11.96
N ASP A 124 5.39 10.74 -12.36
CA ASP A 124 4.43 11.84 -12.22
C ASP A 124 4.13 12.18 -10.76
N LEU A 125 4.20 11.19 -9.87
CA LEU A 125 3.97 11.37 -8.43
C LEU A 125 5.23 11.91 -7.71
N LEU A 126 6.37 12.00 -8.40
CA LEU A 126 7.60 12.57 -7.86
C LEU A 126 7.63 14.11 -7.91
N LYS A 127 6.69 14.76 -8.62
CA LYS A 127 6.59 16.21 -8.80
C LYS A 127 6.19 16.94 -7.50
N GLU A 128 6.43 18.26 -7.46
CA GLU A 128 6.05 19.13 -6.32
C GLU A 128 4.54 19.18 -6.11
N ASP A 129 3.78 19.29 -7.20
CA ASP A 129 2.32 19.18 -7.24
C ASP A 129 1.92 17.91 -8.01
N PRO A 130 1.91 16.73 -7.36
CA PRO A 130 1.64 15.48 -8.02
C PRO A 130 0.15 15.34 -8.37
N PRO A 131 -0.19 14.73 -9.53
CA PRO A 131 -1.57 14.44 -9.85
C PRO A 131 -2.15 13.38 -8.91
N VAL A 132 -3.48 13.20 -8.96
CA VAL A 132 -4.17 12.12 -8.25
C VAL A 132 -3.54 10.77 -8.61
N HIS A 133 -3.29 9.95 -7.59
CA HIS A 133 -2.78 8.60 -7.79
C HIS A 133 -3.82 7.73 -8.51
N ILE A 134 -3.52 7.31 -9.73
CA ILE A 134 -4.38 6.46 -10.57
C ILE A 134 -3.72 5.11 -10.87
N TYR A 135 -4.51 4.15 -11.37
CA TYR A 135 -4.09 2.78 -11.65
C TYR A 135 -2.76 2.64 -12.43
N ARG A 136 -2.51 3.51 -13.42
CA ARG A 136 -1.26 3.45 -14.19
C ARG A 136 -0.01 3.68 -13.34
N HIS A 137 -0.13 4.45 -12.25
CA HIS A 137 0.99 4.72 -11.37
C HIS A 137 1.37 3.48 -10.55
N ASP A 138 0.39 2.71 -10.07
CA ASP A 138 0.67 1.41 -9.44
C ASP A 138 1.35 0.45 -10.44
N ILE A 139 0.91 0.43 -11.71
CA ILE A 139 1.56 -0.38 -12.77
C ILE A 139 3.02 0.07 -13.03
N GLU A 140 3.28 1.39 -13.09
CA GLU A 140 4.63 1.93 -13.21
C GLU A 140 5.49 1.54 -12.00
N SER A 141 4.92 1.54 -10.80
CA SER A 141 5.61 1.06 -9.61
C SER A 141 5.91 -0.44 -9.65
N ILE A 142 5.01 -1.28 -10.17
CA ILE A 142 5.30 -2.72 -10.39
C ILE A 142 6.47 -2.87 -11.38
N PHE A 143 6.49 -2.06 -12.44
CA PHE A 143 7.60 -2.04 -13.40
C PHE A 143 8.92 -1.60 -12.76
N ASN A 144 8.91 -0.56 -11.92
CA ASN A 144 10.10 -0.11 -11.19
C ASN A 144 10.64 -1.20 -10.25
N VAL A 145 9.75 -1.94 -9.57
CA VAL A 145 10.15 -3.10 -8.77
C VAL A 145 10.83 -4.18 -9.64
N LEU A 146 10.27 -4.49 -10.81
CA LEU A 146 10.88 -5.46 -11.73
C LEU A 146 12.28 -5.05 -12.18
N VAL A 147 12.47 -3.79 -12.57
CA VAL A 147 13.78 -3.25 -12.96
C VAL A 147 14.78 -3.41 -11.82
N LEU A 148 14.41 -3.02 -10.60
CA LEU A 148 15.28 -3.13 -9.43
C LEU A 148 15.59 -4.58 -9.07
N LEU A 149 14.63 -5.51 -9.19
CA LEU A 149 14.84 -6.94 -9.01
C LEU A 149 15.86 -7.47 -10.02
N CYS A 150 15.74 -7.10 -11.30
CA CYS A 150 16.70 -7.51 -12.34
C CYS A 150 18.09 -6.93 -12.11
N CYS A 151 18.21 -5.70 -11.62
CA CYS A 151 19.50 -5.08 -11.33
C CYS A 151 20.16 -5.63 -10.04
N SER A 152 19.36 -6.08 -9.07
CA SER A 152 19.85 -6.57 -7.77
C SER A 152 20.23 -8.05 -7.78
N ASN A 153 19.64 -8.85 -8.69
CA ASN A 153 20.03 -10.23 -8.90
C ASN A 153 21.29 -10.26 -9.79
N LYS A 154 22.47 -10.33 -9.18
CA LYS A 154 23.70 -10.69 -9.91
C LYS A 154 23.48 -12.10 -10.48
N VAL A 155 23.45 -12.19 -11.80
CA VAL A 155 23.60 -13.44 -12.55
C VAL A 155 24.89 -14.13 -12.14
#